data_AF-A0A1W1CKG5-F1
#
_entry.id   AF-A0A1W1CKG5-F1
#
_cell.length_a   1.000
_cell.length_b   1.000
_cell.length_c   1.000
_cell.angle_alpha   90.00
_cell.angle_beta   90.00
_cell.angle_gamma   90.00
#
_symmetry.space_group_name_H-M   'P 1'
#
loop_
_entity.id
_entity.type
_entity.pdbx_description
1 polymer ?
#
loop_
_entity_poly.entity_id
_entity_poly.type
_entity_poly.pdbx_seq_one_letter_code
_entity_poly.pdbx_strand_id
1 'polypeptide(L)' 'MSFGDYVYIVAVILFAYMTFVIIRNNFRSKFDAQERRKDLADEYEEDYIVDEQQESKED' A
#
# COMPACT_ATOMS: atom_id res chain seq x y z
N MET A 1 2.22 38.83 -0.92
CA MET A 1 1.44 37.81 -0.18
C MET A 1 1.26 38.29 1.23
N SER A 2 0.02 38.26 1.72
CA SER A 2 -0.30 38.62 3.11
C SER A 2 0.18 37.52 4.05
N PHE A 3 0.33 37.83 5.35
CA PHE A 3 0.58 36.82 6.39
C PHE A 3 -0.44 35.67 6.33
N GLY A 4 -1.71 36.00 6.04
CA GLY A 4 -2.77 35.00 5.88
C GLY A 4 -2.55 34.04 4.71
N ASP A 5 -1.93 34.49 3.62
CA ASP A 5 -1.68 33.65 2.44
C ASP A 5 -0.68 32.53 2.79
N TYR A 6 0.37 32.87 3.55
CA TYR A 6 1.35 31.89 4.00
C TYR A 6 0.73 30.86 4.94
N VAL A 7 -0.10 31.30 5.89
CA VAL A 7 -0.82 30.39 6.81
C VAL A 7 -1.78 29.48 6.03
N TYR A 8 -2.49 30.03 5.05
CA TYR A 8 -3.39 29.27 4.19
C TYR A 8 -2.66 28.20 3.38
N ILE A 9 -1.52 28.54 2.77
CA ILE A 9 -0.68 27.58 2.03
C ILE A 9 -0.24 26.43 2.94
N VAL A 10 0.23 26.73 4.15
CA VAL A 10 0.63 25.70 5.13
C VAL A 10 -0.58 24.83 5.52
N ALA A 11 -1.75 25.43 5.75
CA ALA A 11 -2.97 24.69 6.08
C ALA A 11 -3.37 23.71 4.97
N VAL A 12 -3.28 24.13 3.70
CA VAL A 12 -3.58 23.28 2.54
C VAL A 12 -2.61 22.11 2.44
N ILE A 13 -1.31 22.34 2.67
CA ILE A 13 -0.29 21.28 2.66
C ILE A 13 -0.56 20.27 3.77
N LEU A 14 -0.88 20.73 4.99
CA LEU A 14 -1.19 19.86 6.12
C LEU A 14 -2.47 19.04 5.87
N PHE A 15 -3.49 19.65 5.28
CA PHE A 15 -4.72 18.96 4.90
C PHE A 15 -4.47 17.85 3.86
N ALA A 16 -3.70 18.16 2.81
CA ALA A 16 -3.31 17.18 1.80
C ALA A 16 -2.48 16.03 2.42
N TYR A 17 -1.54 16.36 3.31
CA TYR A 17 -0.72 15.37 4.01
C TYR A 17 -1.56 14.45 4.90
N MET A 18 -2.46 14.99 5.73
CA MET A 18 -3.35 14.18 6.57
C MET A 18 -4.22 13.24 5.72
N THR A 19 -4.80 13.76 4.63
CA THR A 19 -5.62 12.96 3.72
C THR A 19 -4.82 11.82 3.11
N PHE A 20 -3.59 12.11 2.65
CA PHE A 20 -2.68 11.09 2.11
C PHE A 20 -2.31 10.03 3.17
N VAL A 21 -2.01 10.44 4.41
CA VAL A 21 -1.66 9.51 5.50
C VAL A 21 -2.83 8.59 5.83
N ILE A 22 -4.05 9.11 5.91
CA ILE A 22 -5.25 8.29 6.20
C ILE A 22 -5.45 7.23 5.11
N ILE A 23 -5.42 7.65 3.85
CA ILE A 23 -5.54 6.74 2.70
C ILE A 23 -4.41 5.71 2.76
N ARG A 24 -3.16 6.16 2.82
CA ARG A 24 -1.99 5.28 2.87
C ARG A 24 -2.05 4.27 4.02
N ASN A 25 -2.50 4.69 5.20
CA ASN A 25 -2.63 3.79 6.34
C ASN A 25 -3.77 2.77 6.14
N ASN A 26 -4.89 3.19 5.57
CA ASN A 26 -5.98 2.26 5.21
C ASN A 26 -5.53 1.24 4.15
N PHE A 27 -4.77 1.68 3.14
CA PHE A 27 -4.14 0.81 2.16
C PHE A 27 -3.16 -0.15 2.85
N ARG A 28 -2.16 0.33 3.60
CA ARG A 28 -1.19 -0.53 4.32
C ARG A 28 -1.83 -1.49 5.33
N SER A 29 -3.01 -1.19 5.85
CA SER A 29 -3.74 -2.14 6.70
C SER A 29 -4.17 -3.39 5.92
N LYS A 30 -4.47 -3.23 4.62
CA LYS A 30 -4.97 -4.28 3.71
C LYS A 30 -3.87 -4.97 2.91
N PHE A 31 -2.73 -4.31 2.73
CA PHE A 31 -1.57 -4.83 1.99
C PHE A 31 -0.45 -5.22 2.95
N ASP A 32 0.10 -6.43 2.81
CA ASP A 32 1.23 -6.90 3.61
C ASP A 32 2.56 -6.30 3.12
N ALA A 33 3.66 -6.56 3.84
CA ALA A 33 5.01 -6.04 3.53
C ALA A 33 5.53 -6.43 2.12
N GLN A 34 4.91 -7.42 1.49
CA GLN A 34 5.17 -7.86 0.11
C GLN A 34 4.13 -7.34 -0.90
N GLU A 35 3.40 -6.28 -0.57
CA GLU A 35 2.31 -5.69 -1.40
C GLU A 35 1.17 -6.66 -1.74
N ARG A 36 1.09 -7.80 -1.07
CA ARG A 36 0.02 -8.79 -1.24
C ARG A 36 -1.22 -8.37 -0.46
N ARG A 37 -2.39 -8.57 -1.07
CA ARG A 37 -3.70 -8.39 -0.43
C ARG A 37 -3.90 -9.47 0.65
N LYS A 38 -4.05 -9.07 1.91
CA LYS A 38 -4.18 -10.01 3.05
C LYS A 38 -5.39 -10.94 2.97
N ASP A 39 -6.39 -10.57 2.19
CA ASP A 39 -7.63 -11.32 1.97
C ASP A 39 -7.55 -12.35 0.82
N LEU A 40 -6.55 -12.27 -0.05
CA LEU A 40 -6.30 -13.26 -1.12
C LEU A 40 -5.08 -14.14 -0.84
N ALA A 41 -4.46 -14.01 0.36
CA ALA A 41 -3.25 -14.75 0.69
C ALA A 41 -3.40 -16.27 0.51
N ASP A 42 -4.58 -16.82 0.82
CA ASP A 42 -4.90 -18.24 0.68
C ASP A 42 -4.93 -18.71 -0.79
N GLU A 43 -5.32 -17.85 -1.75
CA GLU A 43 -5.39 -18.18 -3.19
C GLU A 43 -3.99 -18.16 -3.84
N TYR A 44 -3.09 -17.30 -3.36
CA TYR A 44 -1.72 -17.21 -3.88
C TYR A 44 -0.74 -18.23 -3.27
N GLU A 45 -1.05 -18.86 -2.13
CA GLU A 45 -0.23 -19.92 -1.57
C GLU A 45 -0.32 -21.22 -2.38
N GLU A 46 -1.47 -21.53 -2.98
CA GLU A 46 -1.62 -22.72 -3.84
C GLU A 46 -0.85 -22.58 -5.17
N ASP A 47 -0.93 -21.42 -5.83
CA ASP A 47 -0.21 -21.19 -7.10
C ASP A 47 1.32 -21.26 -6.93
N TYR A 48 1.86 -20.78 -5.81
CA TYR A 48 3.31 -20.80 -5.55
C TYR A 48 3.86 -22.23 -5.34
N ILE A 49 3.10 -23.10 -4.66
CA ILE A 49 3.49 -24.51 -4.49
C ILE A 49 3.44 -25.24 -5.84
N VAL A 50 2.54 -24.86 -6.74
CA VAL A 50 2.43 -25.44 -8.08
C VAL A 50 3.61 -25.01 -8.96
N ASP A 51 3.97 -23.73 -8.95
CA ASP A 51 5.09 -23.19 -9.73
C ASP A 51 6.46 -23.74 -9.25
N GLU A 52 6.74 -23.79 -7.93
CA GLU A 52 7.97 -24.39 -7.40
C GLU A 52 8.09 -25.90 -7.70
N GLN A 53 6.95 -26.62 -7.71
CA GLN A 53 6.95 -28.05 -8.04
C GLN A 53 7.09 -28.35 -9.53
N GLN A 54 6.76 -27.39 -10.41
CA GLN A 54 7.03 -27.52 -11.85
C GLN A 54 8.50 -27.24 -12.16
N GLU A 55 9.08 -26.19 -11.57
CA GLU A 55 10.49 -25.84 -11.79
C GLU A 55 11.44 -26.94 -11.30
N SER A 56 11.15 -27.59 -10.15
CA SER A 56 11.99 -28.69 -9.63
C SER A 56 11.91 -30.03 -10.39
N LYS A 57 10.97 -30.18 -11.34
CA LYS A 57 10.80 -31.42 -12.14
C LYS A 57 11.40 -31.33 -13.54
N GLU A 58 11.83 -30.14 -13.96
CA GLU A 58 12.46 -29.91 -15.27
C GLU A 58 14.00 -29.92 -15.26
N ASP A 59 14.64 -30.10 -14.09
CA ASP A 59 16.10 -30.29 -13.92
C ASP A 59 16.55 -31.76 -13.86
#